data_AF-A0A922CHJ4-F1
#
_entry.id   AF-A0A922CHJ4-F1
#
_cell.length_a   1.000
_cell.length_b   1.000
_cell.length_c   1.000
_cell.angle_alpha   90.00
_cell.angle_beta   90.00
_cell.angle_gamma   90.00
#
_symmetry.space_group_name_H-M   'P 1'
#
loop_
_entity.id
_entity.type
_entity.pdbx_description
1 polymer ?
#
loop_
_entity_poly.entity_id
_entity_poly.type
_entity_poly.pdbx_seq_one_letter_code
_entity_poly.pdbx_strand_id
1 'polypeptide(L)'
;MFAFRRIPFKHSVTFKQQCRNESIFHRGVQYFFKKNLLLTNSLTSGGFLAIGDLIQQEIEFQSKILPERYDWLRAARMFIVGTLMGPMHHYYYIYLDKILPKANFKTVFTKILCDQAVVSPLTILCFFYGMGILENKSLEESKDELVKKFKYVYLGDCLYWPPVQFLNFYYLPTHYRVLYINLATMIFNIFLSFMKHFDQH
;
A
#
# COMPACT_ATOMS: atom_id res chain seq x y z
N MET A 1 35.00 53.87 40.53
CA MET A 1 35.57 53.75 39.17
C MET A 1 35.07 52.42 38.59
N PHE A 2 34.17 52.52 37.62
CA PHE A 2 33.58 51.51 36.71
C PHE A 2 32.95 50.21 37.25
N ALA A 3 31.62 50.21 37.17
CA ALA A 3 30.69 49.13 37.42
C ALA A 3 30.72 48.04 36.34
N PHE A 4 30.46 46.80 36.78
CA PHE A 4 30.16 45.65 35.94
C PHE A 4 29.03 45.96 34.94
N ARG A 5 29.35 46.03 33.64
CA ARG A 5 28.34 45.97 32.57
C ARG A 5 28.17 44.51 32.15
N ARG A 6 27.11 43.88 32.65
CA ARG A 6 26.53 42.67 32.03
C ARG A 6 25.98 43.05 30.66
N ILE A 7 26.48 42.42 29.61
CA ILE A 7 25.98 42.53 28.24
C ILE A 7 24.65 41.78 28.15
N PRO A 8 23.55 42.38 27.66
CA PRO A 8 22.27 41.71 27.62
C PRO A 8 22.18 40.72 26.44
N PHE A 9 21.55 39.60 26.72
CA PHE A 9 21.16 38.54 25.80
C PHE A 9 20.22 39.07 24.71
N LYS A 10 20.54 38.83 23.43
CA LYS A 10 19.54 38.88 22.35
C LYS A 10 20.00 38.00 21.20
N HIS A 11 19.48 36.78 21.15
CA HIS A 11 19.04 36.08 19.93
C HIS A 11 18.21 34.85 20.36
N SER A 12 17.13 35.11 21.10
CA SER A 12 16.00 34.19 21.13
C SER A 12 15.18 34.44 19.88
N VAL A 13 15.58 33.82 18.76
CA VAL A 13 14.63 33.53 17.69
C VAL A 13 13.59 32.63 18.32
N THR A 14 12.41 33.19 18.55
CA THR A 14 11.32 32.55 19.26
C THR A 14 10.94 31.25 18.53
N PHE A 15 11.13 30.11 19.18
CA PHE A 15 10.63 28.78 18.80
C PHE A 15 9.16 28.80 18.32
N LYS A 16 8.38 29.78 18.81
CA LYS A 16 7.00 30.08 18.39
C LYS A 16 6.84 30.45 16.91
N GLN A 17 7.84 31.03 16.24
CA GLN A 17 7.73 31.41 14.83
C GLN A 17 7.90 30.19 13.90
N GLN A 18 8.80 29.25 14.27
CA GLN A 18 9.06 28.03 13.49
C GLN A 18 7.91 27.01 13.58
N CYS A 19 7.28 26.87 14.76
CA CYS A 19 6.06 26.05 14.91
C CYS A 19 4.82 26.62 14.18
N ARG A 20 4.81 27.91 13.81
CA ARG A 20 3.62 28.56 13.21
C ARG A 20 3.51 28.30 11.70
N ASN A 21 4.63 28.21 10.98
CA ASN A 21 4.64 27.92 9.54
C ASN A 21 4.46 26.43 9.22
N GLU A 22 4.86 25.52 10.10
CA GLU A 22 4.48 24.11 9.97
C GLU A 22 2.95 23.93 10.08
N SER A 23 2.26 24.81 10.80
CA SER A 23 0.86 24.59 11.17
C SER A 23 -0.15 24.67 10.02
N ILE A 24 0.10 25.40 8.94
CA ILE A 24 -0.89 25.53 7.85
C ILE A 24 -0.77 24.39 6.85
N PHE A 25 0.45 24.01 6.46
CA PHE A 25 0.68 22.83 5.62
C PHE A 25 0.28 21.55 6.37
N HIS A 26 0.70 21.39 7.64
CA HIS A 26 0.24 20.26 8.44
C HIS A 26 -1.26 20.26 8.67
N ARG A 27 -1.93 21.41 8.86
CA ARG A 27 -3.40 21.46 9.00
C ARG A 27 -4.10 21.20 7.67
N GLY A 28 -3.59 21.70 6.55
CA GLY A 28 -4.13 21.45 5.21
C GLY A 28 -4.03 19.97 4.87
N VAL A 29 -2.84 19.38 5.05
CA VAL A 29 -2.59 17.94 4.93
C VAL A 29 -3.47 17.17 5.92
N GLN A 30 -3.48 17.49 7.21
CA GLN A 30 -4.34 16.77 8.16
C GLN A 30 -5.85 16.93 7.89
N TYR A 31 -6.30 18.07 7.36
CA TYR A 31 -7.70 18.31 7.03
C TYR A 31 -8.11 17.53 5.77
N PHE A 32 -7.31 17.58 4.71
CA PHE A 32 -7.55 16.81 3.48
C PHE A 32 -7.47 15.30 3.74
N PHE A 33 -6.43 14.86 4.44
CA PHE A 33 -6.21 13.46 4.76
C PHE A 33 -7.18 12.94 5.83
N LYS A 34 -7.69 13.72 6.79
CA LYS A 34 -8.72 13.23 7.73
C LYS A 34 -10.12 13.23 7.16
N LYS A 35 -10.48 14.22 6.33
CA LYS A 35 -11.86 14.35 5.82
C LYS A 35 -12.14 13.39 4.66
N ASN A 36 -11.11 13.05 3.87
CA ASN A 36 -11.21 12.16 2.70
C ASN A 36 -10.23 10.97 2.77
N LEU A 37 -9.89 10.48 3.97
CA LEU A 37 -8.89 9.41 4.15
C LEU A 37 -9.27 8.15 3.36
N LEU A 38 -10.55 7.78 3.41
CA LEU A 38 -11.08 6.64 2.67
C LEU A 38 -10.84 6.80 1.17
N LEU A 39 -11.28 7.93 0.59
CA LEU A 39 -11.12 8.21 -0.82
C LEU A 39 -9.65 8.23 -1.24
N THR A 40 -8.79 8.84 -0.43
CA THR A 40 -7.35 8.93 -0.72
C THR A 40 -6.73 7.54 -0.71
N ASN A 41 -7.04 6.70 0.30
CA ASN A 41 -6.55 5.33 0.39
C ASN A 41 -7.05 4.49 -0.80
N SER A 42 -8.32 4.63 -1.18
CA SER A 42 -8.89 3.95 -2.34
C SER A 42 -8.19 4.32 -3.64
N LEU A 43 -8.11 5.60 -3.97
CA LEU A 43 -7.48 6.06 -5.21
C LEU A 43 -5.99 5.72 -5.24
N THR A 44 -5.31 5.81 -4.10
CA THR A 44 -3.89 5.47 -4.01
C THR A 44 -3.68 3.97 -4.20
N SER A 45 -4.53 3.13 -3.63
CA SER A 45 -4.52 1.67 -3.83
C SER A 45 -4.71 1.29 -5.30
N GLY A 46 -5.72 1.87 -5.97
CA GLY A 46 -5.92 1.72 -7.42
C GLY A 46 -4.73 2.18 -8.24
N GLY A 47 -4.19 3.36 -7.92
CA GLY A 47 -3.01 3.92 -8.59
C GLY A 47 -1.79 3.02 -8.48
N PHE A 48 -1.48 2.51 -7.29
CA PHE A 48 -0.37 1.57 -7.08
C PHE A 48 -0.54 0.27 -7.88
N LEU A 49 -1.77 -0.25 -7.96
CA LEU A 49 -2.03 -1.49 -8.69
C LEU A 49 -1.89 -1.28 -10.21
N ALA A 50 -2.38 -0.15 -10.72
CA ALA A 50 -2.22 0.22 -12.13
C ALA A 50 -0.75 0.51 -12.50
N ILE A 51 0.01 1.21 -11.65
CA ILE A 51 1.43 1.48 -11.92
C ILE A 51 2.23 0.17 -11.88
N GLY A 52 1.97 -0.72 -10.92
CA GLY A 52 2.60 -2.03 -10.88
C GLY A 52 2.31 -2.85 -12.14
N ASP A 53 1.08 -2.76 -12.65
CA ASP A 53 0.69 -3.37 -13.91
C ASP A 53 1.43 -2.78 -15.12
N LEU A 54 1.53 -1.45 -15.24
CA LEU A 54 2.28 -0.81 -16.33
C LEU A 54 3.76 -1.19 -16.33
N ILE A 55 4.37 -1.31 -15.14
CA ILE A 55 5.76 -1.79 -15.01
C ILE A 55 5.85 -3.25 -15.46
N GLN A 56 4.89 -4.08 -15.06
CA GLN A 56 4.86 -5.48 -15.48
C GLN A 56 4.68 -5.64 -16.99
N GLN A 57 3.82 -4.83 -17.61
CA GLN A 57 3.65 -4.79 -19.06
C GLN A 57 4.93 -4.35 -19.78
N GLU A 58 5.68 -3.38 -19.23
CA GLU A 58 7.00 -3.01 -19.77
C GLU A 58 7.96 -4.20 -19.74
N ILE A 59 8.00 -4.97 -18.64
CA ILE A 59 8.83 -6.18 -18.54
C ILE A 59 8.42 -7.21 -19.59
N GLU A 60 7.12 -7.44 -19.78
CA GLU A 60 6.56 -8.37 -20.76
C GLU A 60 6.89 -7.95 -22.21
N PHE A 61 6.82 -6.65 -22.51
CA PHE A 61 7.18 -6.09 -23.81
C PHE A 61 8.69 -6.24 -24.11
N GLN A 62 9.56 -5.87 -23.16
CA GLN A 62 11.02 -6.03 -23.32
C GLN A 62 11.43 -7.50 -23.43
N SER A 63 10.67 -8.40 -22.79
CA SER A 63 10.85 -9.85 -22.88
C SER A 63 10.25 -10.47 -24.16
N LYS A 64 9.65 -9.66 -25.05
CA LYS A 64 8.99 -10.08 -26.30
C LYS A 64 7.82 -11.06 -26.10
N ILE A 65 7.19 -11.00 -24.94
CA ILE A 65 5.98 -11.78 -24.63
C ILE A 65 4.75 -11.07 -25.21
N LEU A 66 4.67 -9.76 -25.00
CA LEU A 66 3.61 -8.93 -25.56
C LEU A 66 4.00 -8.29 -26.91
N PRO A 67 3.11 -8.28 -27.90
CA PRO A 67 3.35 -7.59 -29.17
C PRO A 67 3.25 -6.07 -29.05
N GLU A 68 2.42 -5.58 -28.12
CA GLU A 68 2.21 -4.16 -27.83
C GLU A 68 2.77 -3.78 -26.46
N ARG A 69 3.22 -2.53 -26.32
CA ARG A 69 3.89 -2.07 -25.11
C ARG A 69 2.94 -1.89 -23.93
N TYR A 70 1.75 -1.32 -24.16
CA TYR A 70 0.77 -1.02 -23.11
C TYR A 70 -0.67 -1.34 -23.54
N ASP A 71 -1.29 -2.25 -22.82
CA ASP A 71 -2.74 -2.42 -22.71
C ASP A 71 -3.27 -1.50 -21.60
N TRP A 72 -3.79 -0.35 -22.01
CA TRP A 72 -4.40 0.64 -21.10
C TRP A 72 -5.69 0.14 -20.47
N LEU A 73 -6.40 -0.79 -21.11
CA LEU A 73 -7.63 -1.35 -20.58
C LEU A 73 -7.31 -2.30 -19.43
N ARG A 74 -6.27 -3.14 -19.55
CA ARG A 74 -5.71 -3.94 -18.44
C ARG A 74 -5.32 -3.04 -17.25
N ALA A 75 -4.58 -1.97 -17.49
CA ALA A 75 -4.20 -1.02 -16.43
C ALA A 75 -5.43 -0.33 -15.79
N ALA A 76 -6.45 0.01 -16.58
CA ALA A 76 -7.70 0.59 -16.07
C ALA A 76 -8.49 -0.41 -15.20
N ARG A 77 -8.55 -1.68 -15.57
CA ARG A 77 -9.18 -2.73 -14.74
C ARG A 77 -8.44 -2.90 -13.42
N MET A 78 -7.11 -2.95 -13.46
CA MET A 78 -6.26 -2.97 -12.27
C MET A 78 -6.50 -1.76 -11.36
N PHE A 79 -6.62 -0.56 -11.95
CA PHE A 79 -6.98 0.65 -11.20
C PHE A 79 -8.33 0.52 -10.49
N ILE A 80 -9.36 0.05 -11.20
CA ILE A 80 -10.72 -0.09 -10.67
C ILE A 80 -10.73 -1.10 -9.51
N VAL A 81 -10.16 -2.28 -9.71
CA VAL A 81 -10.10 -3.32 -8.66
C VAL A 81 -9.35 -2.82 -7.42
N GLY A 82 -8.18 -2.21 -7.60
CA GLY A 82 -7.42 -1.65 -6.47
C GLY A 82 -8.17 -0.54 -5.73
N THR A 83 -8.93 0.29 -6.46
CA THR A 83 -9.76 1.34 -5.86
C THR A 83 -10.92 0.76 -5.06
N LEU A 84 -11.55 -0.31 -5.54
CA LEU A 84 -12.64 -1.00 -4.85
C LEU A 84 -12.17 -1.77 -3.61
N MET A 85 -10.91 -2.22 -3.60
CA MET A 85 -10.31 -2.90 -2.45
C MET A 85 -9.84 -1.94 -1.35
N GLY A 86 -9.52 -0.69 -1.69
CA GLY A 86 -9.04 0.30 -0.71
C GLY A 86 -9.98 0.53 0.49
N PRO A 87 -11.32 0.61 0.34
CA PRO A 87 -12.25 0.66 1.47
C PRO A 87 -12.17 -0.55 2.39
N MET A 88 -12.07 -1.76 1.82
CA MET A 88 -11.94 -3.00 2.58
C MET A 88 -10.70 -2.94 3.48
N HIS A 89 -9.55 -2.57 2.92
CA HIS A 89 -8.32 -2.42 3.70
C HIS A 89 -8.40 -1.27 4.72
N HIS A 90 -8.97 -0.13 4.35
CA HIS A 90 -9.14 1.02 5.24
C HIS A 90 -9.90 0.66 6.52
N TYR A 91 -11.07 0.01 6.39
CA TYR A 91 -11.86 -0.39 7.55
C TYR A 91 -11.22 -1.55 8.32
N TYR A 92 -10.56 -2.49 7.64
CA TYR A 92 -9.85 -3.58 8.28
C TYR A 92 -8.78 -3.05 9.25
N TYR A 93 -7.89 -2.16 8.80
CA TYR A 93 -6.82 -1.65 9.66
C TYR A 93 -7.37 -0.83 10.84
N ILE A 94 -8.44 -0.04 10.64
CA ILE A 94 -9.12 0.67 11.73
C ILE A 94 -9.66 -0.32 12.77
N TYR A 95 -10.28 -1.42 12.33
CA TYR A 95 -10.83 -2.43 13.22
C TYR A 95 -9.73 -3.20 13.96
N LEU A 96 -8.67 -3.58 13.24
CA LEU A 96 -7.53 -4.29 13.79
C LEU A 96 -6.82 -3.46 14.86
N ASP A 97 -6.63 -2.16 14.64
CA ASP A 97 -6.02 -1.26 15.62
C ASP A 97 -6.89 -1.05 16.87
N LYS A 98 -8.22 -1.14 16.75
CA LYS A 98 -9.13 -1.09 17.90
C LYS A 98 -8.99 -2.33 18.80
N ILE A 99 -8.85 -3.52 18.21
CA ILE A 99 -8.73 -4.77 18.97
C ILE A 99 -7.31 -4.96 19.51
N LEU A 100 -6.32 -4.52 18.72
CA LEU A 100 -4.89 -4.72 18.98
C LEU A 100 -4.15 -3.36 19.07
N PRO A 101 -4.43 -2.53 20.09
CA PRO A 101 -3.92 -1.15 20.16
C PRO A 101 -2.45 -1.05 20.61
N LYS A 102 -1.88 -2.11 21.18
CA LYS A 102 -0.52 -2.07 21.74
C LYS A 102 0.53 -2.17 20.62
N ALA A 103 1.55 -1.34 20.69
CA ALA A 103 2.68 -1.38 19.75
C ALA A 103 3.84 -2.25 20.28
N ASN A 104 3.54 -3.49 20.69
CA ASN A 104 4.57 -4.44 21.14
C ASN A 104 4.72 -5.61 20.17
N PHE A 105 5.83 -6.35 20.29
CA PHE A 105 6.17 -7.42 19.36
C PHE A 105 5.08 -8.48 19.23
N LYS A 106 4.49 -8.91 20.36
CA LYS A 106 3.39 -9.87 20.38
C LYS A 106 2.20 -9.37 19.55
N THR A 107 1.82 -8.11 19.74
CA THR A 107 0.71 -7.51 19.00
C THR A 107 1.01 -7.38 17.50
N VAL A 108 2.21 -6.93 17.13
CA VAL A 108 2.63 -6.85 15.71
C VAL A 108 2.59 -8.24 15.06
N PHE A 109 3.13 -9.25 15.74
CA PHE A 109 3.11 -10.62 15.25
C PHE A 109 1.68 -11.16 15.09
N THR A 110 0.80 -10.90 16.07
CA THR A 110 -0.63 -11.26 15.94
C THR A 110 -1.29 -10.55 14.77
N LYS A 111 -1.00 -9.27 14.53
CA LYS A 111 -1.53 -8.53 13.37
C LYS A 111 -1.11 -9.17 12.06
N ILE A 112 0.16 -9.53 11.91
CA ILE A 112 0.68 -10.22 10.72
C ILE A 112 -0.03 -11.56 10.53
N LEU A 113 -0.19 -12.36 11.59
CA LEU A 113 -0.91 -13.64 11.49
C LEU A 113 -2.38 -13.46 11.08
N CYS A 114 -3.07 -12.47 11.64
CA CYS A 114 -4.46 -12.18 11.27
C CYS A 114 -4.57 -11.72 9.82
N ASP A 115 -3.63 -10.89 9.37
CA ASP A 115 -3.58 -10.39 8.00
C ASP A 115 -3.40 -11.56 7.02
N GLN A 116 -2.42 -12.42 7.27
CA GLN A 116 -2.12 -13.57 6.42
C GLN A 116 -3.23 -14.63 6.46
N ALA A 117 -3.83 -14.93 7.61
CA ALA A 117 -4.83 -15.98 7.73
C ALA A 117 -6.22 -15.59 7.21
N VAL A 118 -6.57 -14.30 7.23
CA VAL A 118 -7.94 -13.85 6.93
C VAL A 118 -7.96 -12.81 5.81
N VAL A 119 -7.14 -11.77 5.89
CA VAL A 119 -7.24 -10.65 4.95
C VAL A 119 -6.59 -10.97 3.62
N SER A 120 -5.42 -11.60 3.62
CA SER A 120 -4.73 -12.06 2.42
C SER A 120 -5.62 -12.95 1.55
N PRO A 121 -6.22 -14.06 2.04
CA PRO A 121 -7.07 -14.90 1.20
C PRO A 121 -8.31 -14.15 0.69
N LEU A 122 -8.96 -13.32 1.52
CA LEU A 122 -10.10 -12.50 1.09
C LEU A 122 -9.69 -11.48 0.01
N THR A 123 -8.53 -10.85 0.16
CA THR A 123 -7.96 -9.89 -0.78
C THR A 123 -7.71 -10.56 -2.13
N ILE A 124 -7.13 -11.76 -2.13
CA ILE A 124 -6.89 -12.55 -3.35
C ILE A 124 -8.22 -12.91 -4.03
N LEU A 125 -9.22 -13.38 -3.27
CA LEU A 125 -10.55 -13.68 -3.80
C LEU A 125 -11.18 -12.45 -4.46
N CYS A 126 -11.22 -11.31 -3.76
CA CYS A 126 -11.76 -10.06 -4.27
C CYS A 126 -11.02 -9.59 -5.53
N PHE A 127 -9.70 -9.73 -5.57
CA PHE A 127 -8.89 -9.37 -6.72
C PHE A 127 -9.24 -10.23 -7.95
N PHE A 128 -9.21 -11.55 -7.83
CA PHE A 128 -9.47 -12.45 -8.96
C PHE A 128 -10.91 -12.36 -9.48
N TYR A 129 -11.90 -12.35 -8.60
CA TYR A 129 -13.30 -12.17 -9.04
C TYR A 129 -13.55 -10.76 -9.58
N GLY A 130 -12.98 -9.73 -8.95
CA GLY A 130 -13.10 -8.35 -9.43
C GLY A 130 -12.50 -8.18 -10.83
N MET A 131 -11.32 -8.75 -11.07
CA MET A 131 -10.71 -8.77 -12.39
C MET A 131 -11.52 -9.60 -13.38
N GLY A 132 -12.01 -10.77 -12.99
CA GLY A 132 -12.84 -11.63 -13.85
C GLY A 132 -14.09 -10.92 -14.36
N ILE A 133 -14.80 -10.20 -13.48
CA ILE A 133 -15.96 -9.38 -13.86
C ILE A 133 -15.57 -8.32 -14.90
N LEU A 134 -14.48 -7.59 -14.68
CA LEU A 134 -14.04 -6.53 -15.58
C LEU A 134 -13.45 -7.05 -16.91
N GLU A 135 -12.96 -8.29 -16.92
CA GLU A 135 -12.51 -9.02 -18.09
C GLU A 135 -13.66 -9.71 -18.84
N ASN A 136 -14.91 -9.56 -18.39
CA ASN A 136 -16.11 -10.23 -18.91
C ASN A 136 -16.04 -11.77 -18.86
N LYS A 137 -15.33 -12.32 -17.87
CA LYS A 137 -15.30 -13.77 -17.61
C LYS A 137 -16.55 -14.21 -16.87
N SER A 138 -16.99 -15.43 -17.14
CA SER A 138 -18.00 -16.10 -16.33
C SER A 138 -17.48 -16.39 -14.91
N LEU A 139 -18.42 -16.69 -13.99
CA LEU A 139 -18.07 -17.03 -12.62
C LEU A 139 -17.21 -18.31 -12.55
N GLU A 140 -17.51 -19.32 -13.36
CA GLU A 140 -16.74 -20.56 -13.39
C GLU A 140 -15.33 -20.33 -13.96
N GLU A 141 -15.17 -19.56 -15.04
CA GLU A 141 -13.84 -19.21 -15.55
C GLU A 141 -13.00 -18.46 -14.52
N SER A 142 -13.61 -17.50 -13.80
CA SER A 142 -12.95 -16.73 -12.74
C SER A 142 -12.52 -17.63 -11.58
N LYS A 143 -13.37 -18.59 -11.22
CA LYS A 143 -13.11 -19.58 -10.16
C LYS A 143 -12.00 -20.55 -10.57
N ASP A 144 -12.00 -21.04 -11.80
CA ASP A 144 -10.97 -21.94 -12.31
C ASP A 144 -9.60 -21.26 -12.35
N GLU A 145 -9.56 -20.00 -12.82
CA GLU A 145 -8.35 -19.17 -12.79
C GLU A 145 -7.85 -18.96 -11.35
N LEU A 146 -8.75 -18.60 -10.45
CA LEU A 146 -8.46 -18.44 -9.03
C LEU A 146 -7.89 -19.74 -8.43
N VAL A 147 -8.55 -20.89 -8.58
CA VAL A 147 -8.10 -22.17 -8.00
C VAL A 147 -6.71 -22.54 -8.50
N LYS A 148 -6.45 -22.34 -9.80
CA LYS A 148 -5.15 -22.59 -10.43
C LYS A 148 -4.03 -21.73 -9.83
N LYS A 149 -4.32 -20.44 -9.57
CA LYS A 149 -3.32 -19.43 -9.21
C LYS A 149 -3.23 -19.14 -7.72
N PHE A 150 -4.28 -19.44 -6.95
CA PHE A 150 -4.43 -19.06 -5.54
C PHE A 150 -3.25 -19.52 -4.70
N LYS A 151 -2.85 -20.78 -4.83
CA LYS A 151 -1.73 -21.32 -4.04
C LYS A 151 -0.42 -20.55 -4.27
N TYR A 152 -0.15 -20.12 -5.51
CA TYR A 152 1.08 -19.42 -5.85
C TYR A 152 1.05 -17.98 -5.34
N VAL A 153 -0.08 -17.29 -5.52
CA VAL A 153 -0.25 -15.92 -5.03
C VAL A 153 -0.23 -15.87 -3.51
N TYR A 154 -0.96 -16.80 -2.86
CA TYR A 154 -1.03 -16.87 -1.39
C TYR A 154 0.31 -17.25 -0.76
N LEU A 155 1.03 -18.24 -1.31
CA LEU A 155 2.38 -18.55 -0.83
C LEU A 155 3.35 -17.40 -1.09
N GLY A 156 3.24 -16.73 -2.24
CA GLY A 156 4.01 -15.52 -2.54
C GLY A 156 3.78 -14.43 -1.49
N ASP A 157 2.52 -14.17 -1.14
CA ASP A 157 2.12 -13.22 -0.10
C ASP A 157 2.71 -13.59 1.28
N CYS A 158 2.53 -14.85 1.70
CA CYS A 158 3.04 -15.38 2.96
C CYS A 158 4.57 -15.40 3.07
N LEU A 159 5.28 -15.51 1.96
CA LEU A 159 6.74 -15.48 1.95
C LEU A 159 7.29 -14.06 1.82
N TYR A 160 6.55 -13.17 1.18
CA TYR A 160 6.99 -11.80 0.91
C TYR A 160 6.71 -10.85 2.08
N TRP A 161 5.48 -10.83 2.58
CA TRP A 161 5.06 -9.81 3.54
C TRP A 161 5.64 -9.97 4.94
N PRO A 162 5.73 -11.17 5.54
CA PRO A 162 6.27 -11.28 6.90
C PRO A 162 7.71 -10.77 7.03
N PRO A 163 8.66 -11.10 6.12
CA PRO A 163 10.00 -10.49 6.12
C PRO A 163 9.97 -8.98 5.90
N VAL A 164 9.15 -8.51 4.95
CA VAL A 164 9.00 -7.07 4.66
C VAL A 164 8.52 -6.32 5.91
N GLN A 165 7.50 -6.82 6.59
CA GLN A 165 6.93 -6.22 7.80
C GLN A 165 7.90 -6.31 8.98
N PHE A 166 8.65 -7.42 9.10
CA PHE A 166 9.69 -7.54 10.11
C PHE A 166 10.74 -6.43 9.97
N LEU A 167 11.28 -6.23 8.76
CA LEU A 167 12.24 -5.13 8.50
C LEU A 167 11.62 -3.75 8.76
N ASN A 168 10.37 -3.55 8.34
CA ASN A 168 9.64 -2.30 8.55
C ASN A 168 9.51 -1.91 10.03
N PHE A 169 9.15 -2.86 10.90
CA PHE A 169 8.90 -2.57 12.30
C PHE A 169 10.14 -2.69 13.19
N TYR A 170 11.05 -3.60 12.86
CA TYR A 170 12.23 -3.89 13.68
C TYR A 170 13.42 -2.97 13.36
N TYR A 171 13.71 -2.75 12.07
CA TYR A 171 14.93 -2.05 11.64
C TYR A 171 14.68 -0.59 11.26
N LEU A 172 13.53 -0.28 10.65
CA LEU A 172 13.30 1.07 10.10
C LEU A 172 12.75 2.06 11.14
N PRO A 173 13.36 3.28 11.22
CA PRO A 173 12.77 4.41 11.92
C PRO A 173 11.39 4.79 11.36
N THR A 174 10.48 5.23 12.23
CA THR A 174 9.07 5.50 11.90
C THR A 174 8.86 6.39 10.68
N HIS A 175 9.72 7.39 10.46
CA HIS A 175 9.60 8.34 9.35
C HIS A 175 9.90 7.73 7.97
N TYR A 176 10.62 6.61 7.88
CA TYR A 176 10.91 5.92 6.61
C TYR A 176 9.93 4.79 6.29
N ARG A 177 9.15 4.33 7.27
CA ARG A 177 8.28 3.14 7.15
C ARG A 177 7.26 3.24 6.02
N VAL A 178 6.62 4.40 5.87
CA VAL A 178 5.61 4.63 4.83
C VAL A 178 6.21 4.52 3.43
N LEU A 179 7.36 5.16 3.21
CA LEU A 179 8.05 5.08 1.93
C LEU A 179 8.48 3.65 1.62
N TYR A 180 9.07 2.97 2.59
CA TYR A 180 9.50 1.58 2.44
C TYR A 180 8.34 0.64 2.08
N ILE A 181 7.23 0.72 2.82
CA ILE A 181 6.05 -0.11 2.54
C ILE A 181 5.47 0.20 1.16
N ASN A 182 5.40 1.48 0.75
CA ASN A 182 4.91 1.82 -0.58
C ASN A 182 5.77 1.22 -1.70
N LEU A 183 7.10 1.21 -1.54
CA LEU A 183 8.02 0.57 -2.49
C LEU A 183 7.84 -0.95 -2.50
N ALA A 184 7.71 -1.58 -1.32
CA ALA A 184 7.46 -3.01 -1.21
C ALA A 184 6.10 -3.40 -1.83
N THR A 185 5.06 -2.60 -1.64
CA THR A 185 3.75 -2.77 -2.28
C THR A 185 3.88 -2.71 -3.80
N MET A 186 4.68 -1.79 -4.34
CA MET A 186 4.89 -1.70 -5.79
C MET A 186 5.47 -2.99 -6.36
N ILE A 187 6.51 -3.54 -5.70
CA ILE A 187 7.12 -4.81 -6.11
C ILE A 187 6.08 -5.94 -6.08
N PHE A 188 5.27 -6.00 -5.03
CA PHE A 188 4.22 -7.03 -4.93
C PHE A 188 3.12 -6.86 -5.99
N ASN A 189 2.76 -5.62 -6.35
CA ASN A 189 1.78 -5.37 -7.41
C ASN A 189 2.28 -5.78 -8.79
N ILE A 190 3.58 -5.63 -9.07
CA ILE A 190 4.21 -6.17 -10.29
C ILE A 190 4.07 -7.69 -10.31
N PHE A 191 4.43 -8.36 -9.20
CA PHE A 191 4.25 -9.81 -9.05
C PHE A 191 2.78 -10.23 -9.21
N LEU A 192 1.84 -9.49 -8.62
CA LEU A 192 0.41 -9.81 -8.70
C LEU A 192 -0.11 -9.63 -10.13
N SER A 193 0.31 -8.59 -10.83
CA SER A 193 0.01 -8.38 -12.25
C SER A 193 0.55 -9.53 -13.11
N PHE A 194 1.80 -9.94 -12.88
CA PHE A 194 2.40 -11.10 -13.55
C PHE A 194 1.56 -12.35 -13.32
N MET A 195 1.27 -12.67 -12.05
CA MET A 195 0.47 -13.84 -11.69
C MET A 195 -0.94 -13.80 -12.29
N LYS A 196 -1.52 -12.62 -12.48
CA LYS A 196 -2.83 -12.48 -13.12
C LYS A 196 -2.80 -12.73 -14.64
N HIS A 197 -1.68 -12.48 -15.33
CA HIS A 197 -1.65 -12.48 -16.80
C HIS A 197 -0.68 -13.49 -17.44
N PHE A 198 0.16 -14.19 -16.67
CA PHE A 198 1.21 -15.07 -17.23
C PHE A 198 0.71 -16.21 -18.13
N ASP A 199 -0.56 -16.61 -18.04
CA ASP A 199 -1.17 -17.68 -18.84
C ASP A 199 -2.07 -17.17 -19.97
N GLN A 200 -2.10 -15.86 -20.20
CA GLN A 200 -2.80 -15.24 -21.33
C GLN A 200 -1.90 -15.11 -22.57
N HIS A 201 -0.73 -15.75 -22.55
CA HIS A 201 0.31 -15.73 -23.58
C HIS A 201 0.66 -17.14 -24.05
#